data_AF-A0A164HKJ9-F1
#
_entry.id   AF-A0A164HKJ9-F1
#
_cell.length_a   1.000
_cell.length_b   1.000
_cell.length_c   1.000
_cell.angle_alpha   90.00
_cell.angle_beta   90.00
_cell.angle_gamma   90.00
#
_symmetry.space_group_name_H-M   'P 1'
#
loop_
_entity.id
_entity.type
_entity.pdbx_description
1 polymer ?
#
loop_
_entity_poly.entity_id
_entity_poly.type
_entity_poly.pdbx_seq_one_letter_code
_entity_poly.pdbx_strand_id
1 'polypeptide(L)'
;MIDIKRHVPGLAELTEDEAKAFGLITSRMSKALKESEGAEHIYTFVSGNGVPHMHMHIIPRYTNTPKEFWSPTEVAKWTGAPYGDAEEIKKLCERIRKYMVS
;
A
#
# COMPACT_ATOMS: atom_id res chain seq x y z
N MET A 1 3.97 1.89 -2.03
CA MET A 1 2.97 2.85 -2.54
C MET A 1 2.62 2.46 -3.97
N ILE A 2 1.53 2.98 -4.51
CA ILE A 2 1.17 2.84 -5.92
C ILE A 2 1.22 4.24 -6.53
N ASP A 3 2.13 4.43 -7.47
CA ASP A 3 2.34 5.67 -8.19
C ASP A 3 1.83 5.52 -9.62
N ILE A 4 1.13 6.54 -10.11
CA ILE A 4 0.83 6.61 -11.54
C ILE A 4 2.04 7.12 -12.32
N LYS A 5 2.12 6.77 -13.60
CA LYS A 5 3.23 7.21 -14.47
C LYS A 5 3.09 8.66 -14.90
N ARG A 6 1.87 9.11 -15.22
CA ARG A 6 1.62 10.50 -15.62
C ARG A 6 1.68 11.40 -14.39
N HIS A 7 2.37 12.53 -14.48
CA HIS A 7 2.49 13.45 -13.36
C HIS A 7 1.20 14.28 -13.21
N VAL A 8 0.37 13.95 -12.22
CA VAL A 8 -0.77 14.77 -11.81
C VAL A 8 -0.88 14.87 -10.29
N PRO A 9 -1.42 15.98 -9.75
CA PRO A 9 -1.40 16.24 -8.32
C PRO A 9 -2.29 15.33 -7.48
N GLY A 10 -3.38 14.78 -8.03
CA GLY A 10 -4.26 13.93 -7.24
C GLY A 10 -5.27 13.12 -8.06
N LEU A 11 -6.27 12.62 -7.33
CA LEU A 11 -7.33 11.76 -7.87
C LEU A 11 -8.22 12.48 -8.88
N ALA A 12 -8.43 13.79 -8.70
CA ALA A 12 -9.33 14.57 -9.54
C ALA A 12 -8.83 14.72 -10.98
N GLU A 13 -7.52 14.61 -11.19
CA GLU A 13 -6.89 14.78 -12.50
C GLU A 13 -6.69 13.48 -13.26
N LEU A 14 -7.08 12.33 -12.69
CA LEU A 14 -7.05 11.04 -13.38
C LEU A 14 -8.05 11.04 -14.54
N THR A 15 -7.63 10.52 -15.68
CA THR A 15 -8.57 10.12 -16.74
C THR A 15 -9.41 8.93 -16.26
N GLU A 16 -10.54 8.68 -16.91
CA GLU A 16 -11.39 7.54 -16.56
C GLU A 16 -10.64 6.20 -16.66
N ASP A 17 -9.81 6.03 -17.69
CA ASP A 17 -9.03 4.81 -17.88
C ASP A 17 -7.93 4.66 -16.82
N GLU A 18 -7.28 5.75 -16.42
CA GLU A 18 -6.32 5.72 -15.32
C GLU A 18 -7.00 5.42 -14.00
N ALA A 19 -8.17 6.01 -13.72
CA ALA A 19 -8.92 5.73 -12.50
C ALA A 19 -9.34 4.25 -12.42
N LYS A 20 -9.80 3.66 -13.53
CA LYS A 20 -10.10 2.22 -13.63
C LYS A 20 -8.86 1.36 -13.37
N ALA A 21 -7.76 1.65 -14.07
CA ALA A 21 -6.50 0.92 -13.91
C ALA A 21 -5.95 1.04 -12.48
N PHE A 22 -6.04 2.24 -11.89
CA PHE A 22 -5.56 2.55 -10.56
C PHE A 22 -6.37 1.84 -9.46
N GLY A 23 -7.70 1.81 -9.57
CA GLY A 23 -8.56 1.03 -8.68
C GLY A 23 -8.26 -0.47 -8.77
N LEU A 24 -8.08 -0.99 -9.99
CA LEU A 24 -7.78 -2.41 -10.21
C LEU A 24 -6.44 -2.81 -9.59
N ILE A 25 -5.36 -2.06 -9.84
CA ILE A 25 -4.05 -2.37 -9.28
C ILE A 25 -4.04 -2.26 -7.74
N THR A 26 -4.77 -1.28 -7.19
CA THR A 26 -4.93 -1.12 -5.74
C THR A 26 -5.61 -2.33 -5.12
N SER A 27 -6.68 -2.83 -5.74
CA SER A 27 -7.36 -4.05 -5.30
C SER A 27 -6.46 -5.28 -5.37
N ARG A 28 -5.74 -5.47 -6.49
CA ARG A 28 -4.83 -6.61 -6.66
C ARG A 28 -3.68 -6.58 -5.65
N MET A 29 -3.06 -5.43 -5.43
CA MET A 29 -1.98 -5.28 -4.44
C MET A 29 -2.48 -5.52 -3.01
N SER A 30 -3.69 -5.07 -2.70
CA SER A 30 -4.32 -5.33 -1.39
C SER A 30 -4.52 -6.82 -1.16
N LYS A 31 -4.99 -7.57 -2.16
CA LYS A 31 -5.11 -9.03 -2.08
C LYS A 31 -3.75 -9.71 -1.93
N ALA A 32 -2.76 -9.31 -2.72
CA ALA A 32 -1.40 -9.83 -2.63
C ALA A 32 -0.85 -9.71 -1.20
N LEU A 33 -0.96 -8.53 -0.58
CA LEU A 33 -0.49 -8.29 0.79
C LEU A 33 -1.26 -9.13 1.83
N LYS A 34 -2.58 -9.28 1.68
CA LYS A 34 -3.37 -10.13 2.59
C LYS A 34 -2.95 -11.60 2.50
N GLU A 35 -2.81 -12.11 1.28
CA GLU A 35 -2.60 -13.54 1.04
C GLU A 35 -1.14 -13.97 1.25
N SER A 36 -0.17 -13.12 0.89
CA SER A 36 1.27 -13.47 0.97
C SER A 36 1.93 -13.05 2.27
N GLU A 37 1.45 -11.98 2.93
CA GLU A 37 2.08 -11.44 4.13
C GLU A 37 1.21 -11.61 5.39
N GLY A 38 0.02 -12.21 5.27
CA GLY A 38 -0.87 -12.43 6.40
C GLY A 38 -1.46 -11.14 6.97
N ALA A 39 -1.60 -10.10 6.14
CA ALA A 39 -2.25 -8.87 6.56
C ALA A 39 -3.74 -9.11 6.86
N GLU A 40 -4.20 -8.69 8.04
CA GLU A 40 -5.59 -8.79 8.46
C GLU A 40 -6.45 -7.75 7.72
N HIS A 41 -5.90 -6.55 7.55
CA HIS A 41 -6.55 -5.41 6.89
C HIS A 41 -5.54 -4.60 6.08
N ILE A 42 -6.01 -3.90 5.05
CA ILE A 42 -5.20 -3.01 4.21
C ILE A 42 -5.79 -1.61 4.29
N TYR A 43 -5.00 -0.65 4.78
CA TYR A 43 -5.36 0.75 4.67
C TYR A 43 -4.84 1.33 3.36
N THR A 44 -5.64 2.20 2.75
CA THR A 44 -5.25 3.00 1.59
C THR A 44 -5.46 4.47 1.89
N PHE A 45 -4.48 5.31 1.58
CA PHE A 45 -4.52 6.74 1.90
C PHE A 45 -3.76 7.57 0.87
N VAL A 46 -4.28 8.77 0.57
CA VAL A 46 -3.66 9.77 -0.29
C VAL A 46 -3.64 11.09 0.48
N SER A 47 -2.46 11.68 0.68
CA SER A 47 -2.34 13.03 1.27
C SER A 47 -2.13 14.11 0.22
N GLY A 48 -1.19 13.91 -0.70
CA GLY A 48 -0.82 14.90 -1.74
C GLY A 48 -0.07 16.14 -1.25
N ASN A 49 0.10 16.34 0.06
CA ASN A 49 0.64 17.60 0.60
C ASN A 49 2.18 17.72 0.54
N GLY A 50 2.91 16.60 0.59
CA GLY A 50 4.38 16.61 0.55
C GLY A 50 4.95 16.62 -0.87
N VAL A 51 4.29 15.88 -1.78
CA VAL A 51 4.67 15.77 -3.19
C VAL A 51 3.38 15.87 -4.01
N PRO A 52 3.25 16.85 -4.93
CA PRO A 52 2.07 17.02 -5.77
C PRO A 52 2.08 16.03 -6.95
N HIS A 53 2.25 14.75 -6.65
CA HIS A 53 2.18 13.63 -7.58
C HIS A 53 1.25 12.58 -7.02
N MET A 54 0.35 12.05 -7.84
CA MET A 54 -0.67 11.11 -7.39
C MET A 54 -0.03 9.77 -7.03
N HIS A 55 0.03 9.53 -5.73
CA HIS A 55 0.48 8.28 -5.12
C HIS A 55 -0.48 7.85 -4.02
N MET A 56 -0.73 6.56 -3.94
CA MET A 56 -1.53 5.97 -2.87
C MET A 56 -0.64 5.14 -1.95
N HIS A 57 -0.68 5.47 -0.67
CA HIS A 57 -0.16 4.61 0.37
C HIS A 57 -1.02 3.35 0.46
N ILE A 58 -0.36 2.20 0.57
CA ILE A 58 -1.00 0.91 0.82
C ILE A 58 -0.27 0.31 2.01
N ILE A 59 -1.01 0.09 3.11
CA ILE A 59 -0.41 -0.17 4.42
C ILE A 59 -1.08 -1.42 5.00
N PRO A 60 -0.35 -2.55 5.11
CA PRO A 60 -0.87 -3.74 5.75
C PRO A 60 -0.91 -3.57 7.27
N ARG A 61 -2.06 -3.89 7.88
CA ARG A 61 -2.20 -4.11 9.31
C ARG A 61 -2.17 -5.60 9.59
N TYR A 62 -1.16 -6.06 10.32
CA TYR A 62 -0.98 -7.47 10.67
C TYR A 62 -1.78 -7.85 11.93
N THR A 63 -1.99 -9.15 12.12
CA THR A 63 -2.56 -9.70 13.35
C THR A 63 -1.75 -9.23 14.57
N ASN A 64 -2.42 -9.01 15.69
CA ASN A 64 -1.84 -8.49 16.94
C ASN A 64 -1.37 -7.04 16.91
N THR A 65 -1.63 -6.28 15.83
CA THR A 65 -1.49 -4.81 15.88
C THR A 65 -2.41 -4.27 16.98
N PRO A 66 -1.90 -3.57 18.01
CA PRO A 66 -2.73 -3.00 19.07
C PRO A 66 -3.78 -2.04 18.50
N LYS A 67 -4.98 -2.01 19.12
CA LYS A 67 -6.16 -1.30 18.58
C LYS A 67 -5.95 0.21 18.45
N GLU A 68 -5.19 0.81 19.36
CA GLU A 68 -4.82 2.22 19.34
C GLU A 68 -4.04 2.61 18.07
N PHE A 69 -3.44 1.64 17.37
CA PHE A 69 -2.69 1.85 16.12
C PHE A 69 -3.49 1.47 14.86
N TRP A 70 -4.80 1.20 14.96
CA TRP A 70 -5.66 0.86 13.83
C TRP A 70 -6.04 2.09 12.99
N SER A 71 -5.04 2.70 12.37
CA SER A 71 -5.19 3.81 11.42
C SER A 71 -3.97 3.87 10.51
N PRO A 72 -4.12 4.30 9.24
CA PRO A 72 -2.97 4.52 8.36
C PRO A 72 -1.93 5.51 8.93
N THR A 73 -2.33 6.44 9.79
CA THR A 73 -1.44 7.43 10.41
C THR A 73 -0.91 7.02 11.77
N GLU A 74 -1.62 6.16 12.49
CA GLU A 74 -1.21 5.74 13.84
C GLU A 74 -0.30 4.51 13.81
N VAL A 75 -0.45 3.62 12.84
CA VAL A 75 0.41 2.41 12.72
C VAL A 75 1.90 2.75 12.63
N ALA A 76 2.25 3.88 12.00
CA ALA A 76 3.63 4.36 11.91
C ALA A 76 4.22 4.79 13.26
N LYS A 77 3.38 5.03 14.27
CA LYS A 77 3.81 5.42 15.62
C LYS A 77 3.97 4.21 16.55
N TRP A 78 3.66 3.00 16.08
CA TRP A 78 3.78 1.79 16.89
C TRP A 78 5.24 1.39 17.04
N THR A 79 5.82 1.63 18.22
CA THR A 79 7.23 1.33 18.53
C THR A 79 7.54 -0.17 18.54
N GLY A 80 6.54 -1.03 18.78
CA GLY A 80 6.65 -2.48 18.72
C GLY A 80 6.34 -3.08 17.35
N ALA A 81 6.17 -2.25 16.31
CA ALA A 81 5.90 -2.75 14.98
C ALA A 81 7.06 -3.62 14.46
N PRO A 82 6.77 -4.71 13.73
CA PRO A 82 7.82 -5.48 13.09
C PRO A 82 8.48 -4.65 11.97
N TYR A 83 9.81 -4.59 11.99
CA TYR A 83 10.61 -4.00 10.92
C TYR A 83 11.35 -5.10 10.19
N GLY A 84 11.23 -5.11 8.86
CA GLY A 84 11.99 -6.01 8.00
C GLY A 84 13.38 -5.45 7.72
N ASP A 85 14.39 -6.30 7.74
CA ASP A 85 15.70 -5.98 7.18
C ASP A 85 15.71 -6.01 5.65
N ALA A 86 16.86 -5.73 5.03
CA ALA A 86 16.99 -5.68 3.58
C ALA A 86 16.67 -7.02 2.88
N GLU A 87 17.01 -8.15 3.51
CA GLU A 87 16.76 -9.48 2.95
C GLU A 87 15.28 -9.85 3.09
N GLU A 88 14.65 -9.50 4.21
CA GLU A 88 13.21 -9.68 4.42
C GLU A 88 12.40 -8.83 3.42
N ILE A 89 12.80 -7.57 3.19
CA ILE A 89 12.19 -6.70 2.18
C ILE A 89 12.32 -7.33 0.79
N LYS A 90 13.50 -7.85 0.43
CA LYS A 90 13.71 -8.48 -0.87
C LYS A 90 12.79 -9.69 -1.07
N LYS A 91 12.70 -10.57 -0.08
CA LYS A 91 11.81 -11.75 -0.12
C LYS A 91 10.34 -11.35 -0.23
N LEU A 92 9.91 -10.29 0.46
CA LEU A 92 8.57 -9.73 0.29
C LEU A 92 8.35 -9.27 -1.15
N CYS A 93 9.27 -8.49 -1.71
CA CYS A 93 9.17 -8.04 -3.10
C CYS A 93 9.06 -9.20 -4.09
N GLU A 94 9.79 -10.30 -3.87
CA GLU A 94 9.71 -11.51 -4.71
C GLU A 94 8.33 -12.19 -4.61
N ARG A 95 7.78 -12.35 -3.40
CA ARG A 95 6.42 -12.91 -3.21
C ARG A 95 5.35 -12.08 -3.88
N ILE A 96 5.39 -10.76 -3.68
CA ILE A 96 4.45 -9.82 -4.31
C ILE A 96 4.61 -9.87 -5.82
N ARG A 97 5.84 -9.83 -6.36
CA ARG A 97 6.08 -9.93 -7.81
C ARG A 97 5.47 -11.20 -8.38
N LYS A 98 5.69 -12.35 -7.73
CA LYS A 98 5.14 -13.64 -8.16
C LYS A 98 3.61 -13.62 -8.18
N TYR A 99 2.97 -13.05 -7.16
CA TYR A 99 1.52 -12.92 -7.10
C TYR A 99 0.95 -12.02 -8.22
N MET A 100 1.65 -10.94 -8.55
CA MET A 100 1.15 -9.97 -9.52
C MET A 100 1.24 -10.44 -10.98
N VAL A 101 2.04 -11.47 -11.26
CA VAL A 101 2.22 -12.05 -12.61
C VAL A 101 1.57 -13.41 -12.81
N SER A 102 1.01 -14.01 -11.74
CA SER A 102 0.11 -15.17 -11.82
C SER A 102 -1.30 -14.74 -12.21
#